data_AF-A0A7Y3XTG2-F1
#
_entry.id   AF-A0A7Y3XTG2-F1
#
_cell.length_a   1.000
_cell.length_b   1.000
_cell.length_c   1.000
_cell.angle_alpha   90.00
_cell.angle_beta   90.00
_cell.angle_gamma   90.00
#
_symmetry.space_group_name_H-M   'P 1'
#
loop_
_entity.id
_entity.type
_entity.pdbx_description
1 polymer ?
#
loop_
_entity_poly.entity_id
_entity_poly.type
_entity_poly.pdbx_seq_one_letter_code
_entity_poly.pdbx_strand_id
1 'polypeptide(L)' 'DVTDTTDEVIAKLTATPSVTEGGVITYTVTLTNKDGLPIDKHAALTFTLDDGKTTITIPANGTSGTATVTAPDNVYV' A
#
# COMPACT_ATOMS: atom_id res chain seq x y z
N ASP A 1 13.40 -24.26 -25.87
CA ASP A 1 12.49 -23.83 -24.79
C ASP A 1 12.96 -22.52 -24.22
N VAL A 2 12.03 -21.57 -24.02
CA VAL A 2 12.28 -20.33 -23.28
C VAL A 2 11.79 -20.59 -21.86
N THR A 3 12.72 -20.63 -20.90
CA THR A 3 12.40 -20.64 -19.47
C THR A 3 12.31 -19.20 -19.02
N ASP A 4 11.09 -18.77 -18.69
CA ASP A 4 10.87 -17.51 -18.00
C ASP A 4 11.35 -17.61 -16.54
N THR A 5 11.83 -16.51 -15.99
CA THR A 5 12.25 -16.44 -14.59
C THR A 5 11.15 -15.78 -13.78
N THR A 6 10.62 -16.48 -12.78
CA THR A 6 9.71 -15.87 -11.81
C THR A 6 10.49 -14.88 -10.94
N ASP A 7 10.17 -13.59 -11.08
CA ASP A 7 10.68 -12.56 -10.18
C ASP A 7 9.79 -12.44 -8.93
N GLU A 8 10.41 -12.46 -7.75
CA GLU A 8 9.72 -12.25 -6.49
C GLU A 8 9.44 -10.75 -6.28
N VAL A 9 8.18 -10.43 -5.96
CA VAL A 9 7.73 -9.08 -5.64
C VAL A 9 7.27 -9.04 -4.19
N ILE A 10 7.83 -8.11 -3.43
CA ILE A 10 7.50 -7.82 -2.03
C ILE A 10 6.66 -6.54 -2.00
N ALA A 11 5.44 -6.64 -1.48
CA ALA A 11 4.61 -5.48 -1.16
C ALA A 11 4.77 -5.12 0.33
N LYS A 12 5.31 -3.94 0.62
CA LYS A 12 5.47 -3.43 1.98
C LYS A 12 4.39 -2.39 2.28
N LEU A 13 3.52 -2.70 3.24
CA LEU A 13 2.53 -1.75 3.79
C LEU A 13 3.14 -0.99 4.97
N THR A 14 3.05 0.34 4.95
CA THR A 14 3.34 1.21 6.09
C THR A 14 2.14 2.11 6.38
N ALA A 15 2.05 2.62 7.60
CA ALA A 15 1.04 3.58 8.02
C ALA A 15 1.69 4.75 8.78
N THR A 16 1.01 5.89 8.85
CA THR A 16 1.39 6.97 9.78
C THR A 16 1.50 6.40 11.20
N PRO A 17 2.65 6.53 11.90
CA PRO A 17 2.87 5.85 13.18
C PRO A 17 1.91 6.24 14.31
N SER A 18 1.49 7.50 14.31
CA SER A 18 0.51 8.03 15.26
C SER A 18 -0.20 9.25 14.67
N VAL A 19 -1.44 9.43 15.09
CA VAL A 19 -2.28 10.60 14.77
C VAL A 19 -3.05 11.00 16.02
N THR A 20 -3.45 12.26 16.10
CA THR A 20 -4.45 12.69 17.10
C THR A 20 -5.82 12.10 16.77
N GLU A 21 -6.74 12.13 17.73
CA GLU A 21 -8.16 11.88 17.46
C GLU A 21 -8.66 12.79 16.33
N GLY A 22 -9.51 12.24 15.46
CA GLY A 22 -9.93 12.91 14.22
C GLY A 22 -8.82 13.13 13.17
N GLY A 23 -7.58 12.71 13.44
CA GLY A 23 -6.44 12.85 12.54
C GLY A 23 -6.50 11.90 11.34
N VAL A 24 -5.60 12.09 10.37
CA VAL A 24 -5.55 11.31 9.12
C VAL A 24 -4.39 10.32 9.14
N ILE A 25 -4.72 9.03 9.05
CA ILE A 25 -3.77 7.93 8.87
C ILE A 25 -3.56 7.76 7.37
N THR A 26 -2.31 7.85 6.91
CA THR A 26 -1.92 7.55 5.53
C THR A 26 -1.30 6.17 5.49
N TYR A 27 -1.89 5.28 4.70
CA TYR A 27 -1.34 3.99 4.37
C TYR A 27 -0.61 4.08 3.04
N THR A 28 0.57 3.46 2.96
CA THR A 28 1.41 3.42 1.76
C THR A 28 1.80 1.98 1.48
N VAL A 29 1.59 1.52 0.25
CA VAL A 29 2.17 0.27 -0.24
C VAL A 29 3.34 0.61 -1.17
N THR A 30 4.48 -0.04 -0.98
CA THR A 30 5.64 0.04 -1.88
C THR A 30 6.00 -1.34 -2.40
N LEU A 31 6.29 -1.45 -3.70
CA LEU A 31 6.72 -2.67 -4.35
C LEU A 31 8.24 -2.70 -4.51
N THR A 32 8.87 -3.76 -4.00
CA THR A 32 10.31 -4.01 -4.18
C THR A 32 10.56 -5.46 -4.55
N ASN A 33 11.73 -5.77 -5.08
CA ASN A 33 12.23 -7.15 -5.08
C ASN A 33 12.86 -7.51 -3.72
N LYS A 34 13.36 -8.75 -3.60
CA LYS A 34 14.11 -9.23 -2.42
C LYS A 34 15.34 -8.40 -2.04
N ASP A 35 15.92 -7.67 -2.99
CA ASP A 35 17.10 -6.82 -2.78
C ASP A 35 16.72 -5.37 -2.43
N GLY A 36 15.41 -5.07 -2.32
CA GLY A 36 14.89 -3.75 -2.03
C GLY A 36 14.84 -2.79 -3.22
N LEU A 37 15.08 -3.27 -4.45
CA LEU A 37 14.98 -2.46 -5.66
C LEU A 37 13.52 -2.27 -6.07
N PRO A 38 13.14 -1.09 -6.59
CA PRO A 38 11.77 -0.82 -7.02
C PRO A 38 11.34 -1.75 -8.16
N ILE A 39 10.08 -2.16 -8.14
CA ILE A 39 9.43 -2.92 -9.22
C ILE A 39 8.32 -2.07 -9.83
N ASP A 40 8.38 -1.87 -11.15
CA ASP A 40 7.48 -1.02 -11.93
C ASP A 40 7.02 -1.69 -13.25
N LYS A 41 7.20 -3.00 -13.41
CA LYS A 41 6.76 -3.72 -14.61
C LYS A 41 5.54 -4.59 -14.32
N HIS A 42 4.43 -3.94 -14.04
CA HIS A 42 3.16 -4.60 -13.74
C HIS A 42 1.97 -3.75 -14.21
N ALA A 43 0.83 -4.43 -14.42
CA ALA A 43 -0.46 -3.77 -14.56
C ALA A 43 -0.90 -3.10 -13.24
N ALA A 44 -1.97 -2.31 -13.25
CA ALA A 44 -2.47 -1.73 -12.01
C ALA A 44 -2.77 -2.82 -10.95
N LEU A 45 -2.35 -2.56 -9.71
CA LEU A 45 -2.55 -3.46 -8.58
C LEU A 45 -3.42 -2.78 -7.52
N THR A 46 -4.33 -3.53 -6.92
CA THR A 46 -5.22 -3.04 -5.86
C THR A 46 -5.04 -3.88 -4.61
N PHE A 47 -4.82 -3.21 -3.49
CA PHE A 47 -4.70 -3.80 -2.16
C PHE A 47 -5.89 -3.35 -1.34
N THR A 48 -6.60 -4.30 -0.73
CA THR A 48 -7.70 -4.01 0.20
C THR A 48 -7.20 -4.24 1.60
N LEU A 49 -7.37 -3.26 2.50
CA LEU A 49 -7.02 -3.42 3.91
C LEU A 49 -8.02 -4.35 4.60
N ASP A 50 -7.66 -4.82 5.78
CA ASP A 50 -8.46 -5.75 6.59
C ASP A 50 -9.81 -5.18 7.05
N ASP A 51 -9.95 -3.85 7.06
CA ASP A 51 -11.22 -3.15 7.24
C ASP A 51 -12.26 -3.43 6.13
N GLY A 52 -11.82 -4.05 5.03
CA GLY A 52 -12.64 -4.42 3.88
C GLY A 52 -13.17 -3.24 3.07
N LYS A 53 -12.74 -2.01 3.36
CA LYS A 53 -13.27 -0.77 2.76
C LYS A 53 -12.18 0.07 2.14
N THR A 54 -11.01 0.14 2.77
CA THR A 54 -9.91 0.97 2.31
C THR A 54 -9.13 0.25 1.23
N THR A 55 -9.07 0.85 0.04
CA THR A 55 -8.33 0.31 -1.10
C THR A 55 -7.16 1.21 -1.47
N ILE A 56 -5.98 0.62 -1.61
CA ILE A 56 -4.78 1.29 -2.12
C ILE A 56 -4.56 0.79 -3.55
N THR A 57 -4.50 1.72 -4.51
CA THR A 57 -4.20 1.39 -5.90
C THR A 57 -2.80 1.86 -6.25
N ILE A 58 -1.99 0.93 -6.77
CA ILE A 58 -0.73 1.24 -7.43
C ILE A 58 -1.01 1.24 -8.93
N PRO A 59 -0.81 2.36 -9.63
CA PRO A 59 -1.08 2.44 -11.07
C PRO A 59 -0.14 1.50 -11.83
N ALA A 60 -0.49 1.20 -13.09
CA ALA A 60 0.41 0.46 -13.97
C ALA A 60 1.76 1.18 -14.05
N ASN A 61 2.82 0.40 -13.89
CA ASN A 61 4.19 0.89 -13.79
C ASN A 61 4.50 1.86 -12.63
N GLY A 62 3.65 1.89 -11.59
CA GLY A 62 3.92 2.64 -10.37
C GLY A 62 4.63 1.78 -9.33
N THR A 63 5.52 2.36 -8.54
CA THR A 63 6.22 1.62 -7.46
C THR A 63 5.53 1.72 -6.11
N SER A 64 4.56 2.63 -5.98
CA SER A 64 3.83 2.86 -4.74
C SER A 64 2.43 3.41 -4.95
N GLY A 65 1.60 3.28 -3.92
CA GLY A 65 0.24 3.84 -3.87
C GLY A 65 -0.12 4.15 -2.43
N THR A 66 -1.10 5.06 -2.25
CA THR A 66 -1.55 5.49 -0.92
C THR A 66 -3.07 5.47 -0.78
N ALA A 67 -3.53 5.36 0.46
CA ALA A 67 -4.91 5.63 0.86
C ALA A 67 -4.92 6.30 2.24
N THR A 68 -5.98 7.04 2.53
CA THR A 68 -6.13 7.77 3.80
C THR A 68 -7.39 7.34 4.54
N VAL A 69 -7.27 7.19 5.85
CA VAL A 69 -8.38 6.88 6.76
C VAL A 69 -8.37 7.90 7.90
N THR A 70 -9.54 8.45 8.23
CA THR A 70 -9.69 9.33 9.40
C THR A 70 -9.80 8.47 10.66
N ALA A 71 -8.96 8.75 11.66
CA ALA A 71 -9.06 8.14 12.97
C ALA A 71 -10.38 8.55 13.63
N PRO A 72 -11.06 7.65 14.36
CA PRO A 72 -12.27 8.00 15.11
C PRO A 72 -12.01 9.19 16.02
N ASP A 73 -13.01 10.07 16.12
CA ASP A 73 -13.04 11.15 17.11
C ASP A 73 -13.88 10.70 18.31
N ASN A 74 -13.40 10.98 19.52
CA ASN A 74 -14.15 10.67 20.72
C ASN A 74 -15.13 11.81 20.98
N VAL A 75 -16.41 11.61 20.62
CA VAL A 75 -17.47 12.54 21.00
C VAL A 75 -17.72 12.41 22.51
N TYR A 76 -17.24 13.36 23.30
CA TYR A 76 -17.66 13.49 24.70
C TYR A 76 -19.12 13.97 24.73
N VAL A 77 -20.04 13.10 25.15
CA VAL A 77 -21.47 13.40 25.35
C VAL A 77 -21.81 13.40 26.83
#